data_AF-A0A7Y2ETV3-F1
#
_entry.id   AF-A0A7Y2ETV3-F1
#
_cell.length_a   1.000
_cell.length_b   1.000
_cell.length_c   1.000
_cell.angle_alpha   90.00
_cell.angle_beta   90.00
_cell.angle_gamma   90.00
#
_symmetry.space_group_name_H-M   'P 1'
#
loop_
_entity.id
_entity.type
_entity.pdbx_description
1 polymer ?
#
loop_
_entity_poly.entity_id
_entity_poly.type
_entity_poly.pdbx_seq_one_letter_code
_entity_poly.pdbx_strand_id
1 'polypeptide(L)'
;MRRYIAVSVAVATLGGAGCSSSASDGTTTANGDPTTTIATTPPVDTTPPDTAADTTTSPTTTEPPPPPTTDPIPAIEAEVQTVLEEGEDAIFVAFSDPSAPEGPELLGDFFAEDALQGLLDTLGQLRQEGLRARRSAEVPQVVKLLSIPTSVQGDPNRLSARVCRVDAGVIYSPVDDVVINDRVRRVIAVSEFVRVDGRLKLAGGTTESDTIGATTCDE
;
A
#
# COMPACT_ATOMS: atom_id res chain seq x y z
N MET A 1 27.83 -0.19 35.58
CA MET A 1 27.82 -0.75 34.21
C MET A 1 26.42 -1.30 33.94
N ARG A 2 25.54 -0.50 33.32
CA ARG A 2 24.18 -0.93 32.95
C ARG A 2 24.28 -1.76 31.67
N ARG A 3 23.84 -3.02 31.73
CA ARG A 3 23.77 -3.92 30.56
C ARG A 3 22.53 -3.51 29.78
N TYR A 4 22.71 -2.84 28.64
CA TYR A 4 21.63 -2.65 27.67
C TYR A 4 21.28 -4.02 27.09
N ILE A 5 20.15 -4.58 27.50
CA ILE A 5 19.54 -5.70 26.78
C ILE A 5 19.00 -5.06 25.51
N ALA A 6 19.72 -5.24 24.39
CA ALA A 6 19.20 -4.89 23.08
C ALA A 6 18.02 -5.81 22.79
N VAL A 7 16.82 -5.39 23.22
CA VAL A 7 15.57 -5.95 22.71
C VAL A 7 15.44 -5.36 21.32
N SER A 8 15.99 -6.07 20.34
CA SER A 8 15.70 -5.82 18.93
C SER A 8 14.22 -6.12 18.73
N VAL A 9 13.37 -5.10 18.90
CA VAL A 9 12.02 -5.12 18.33
C VAL A 9 12.25 -5.13 16.83
N ALA A 10 12.29 -6.34 16.28
CA ALA A 10 12.19 -6.55 14.86
C ALA A 10 10.82 -6.00 14.47
N VAL A 11 10.80 -4.77 13.97
CA VAL A 11 9.71 -4.34 13.10
C VAL A 11 9.64 -5.44 12.05
N ALA A 12 8.56 -6.21 12.10
CA ALA A 12 8.34 -7.30 11.18
C ALA A 12 8.28 -6.67 9.79
N THR A 13 9.42 -6.70 9.10
CA THR A 13 9.39 -6.73 7.65
C THR A 13 8.59 -7.98 7.33
N LEU A 14 7.37 -7.79 6.83
CA LEU A 14 6.60 -8.82 6.15
C LEU A 14 7.38 -9.19 4.87
N GLY A 15 8.52 -9.84 5.05
CA GLY A 15 9.15 -10.63 4.02
C GLY A 15 8.26 -11.84 3.85
N GLY A 16 7.34 -11.77 2.88
CA GLY A 16 6.53 -12.90 2.46
C GLY A 16 7.42 -14.13 2.34
N ALA A 17 7.07 -15.17 3.08
CA ALA A 17 7.73 -16.47 3.02
C ALA A 17 7.45 -17.10 1.63
N GLY A 18 8.25 -16.72 0.64
CA GLY A 18 8.43 -17.51 -0.57
C GLY A 18 9.12 -18.81 -0.18
N CYS A 19 8.37 -19.89 -0.06
CA CYS A 19 8.91 -21.25 0.05
C CYS A 19 9.70 -21.57 -1.23
N SER A 20 11.00 -21.32 -1.25
CA SER A 20 11.90 -21.82 -2.30
C SER A 20 12.42 -23.21 -1.92
N SER A 21 11.58 -24.22 -2.15
CA SER A 21 12.06 -25.60 -2.24
C SER A 21 12.67 -25.81 -3.62
N SER A 22 13.97 -25.52 -3.77
CA SER A 22 14.71 -25.77 -5.02
C SER A 22 15.82 -26.78 -4.79
N ALA A 23 15.49 -28.05 -4.97
CA ALA A 23 16.44 -29.09 -5.30
C ALA A 23 15.73 -30.17 -6.12
N SER A 24 15.98 -30.20 -7.43
CA SER A 24 16.15 -31.43 -8.23
C SER A 24 16.56 -31.06 -9.65
N ASP A 25 17.72 -31.60 -10.01
CA ASP A 25 18.30 -31.64 -11.35
C ASP A 25 17.34 -32.23 -12.38
N GLY A 26 17.37 -31.67 -13.59
CA GLY A 26 16.58 -32.15 -14.71
C GLY A 26 17.01 -31.52 -16.02
N THR A 27 18.14 -31.98 -16.55
CA THR A 27 18.57 -31.70 -17.92
C THR A 27 17.60 -32.33 -18.91
N THR A 28 16.98 -31.54 -19.80
CA THR A 28 16.56 -32.03 -21.13
C THR A 28 16.50 -30.88 -22.12
N THR A 29 17.39 -30.95 -23.11
CA THR A 29 17.36 -30.20 -24.35
C THR A 29 16.20 -30.69 -25.21
N ALA A 30 15.33 -29.79 -25.67
CA ALA A 30 14.40 -30.06 -26.76
C ALA A 30 14.41 -28.87 -27.73
N ASN A 31 15.02 -29.12 -28.89
CA ASN A 31 14.85 -28.32 -30.11
C ASN A 31 13.37 -28.39 -30.53
N GLY A 32 12.74 -27.23 -30.75
CA GLY A 32 11.38 -27.12 -31.28
C GLY A 32 11.29 -25.98 -32.31
N ASP A 33 10.98 -26.37 -33.53
CA ASP A 33 10.80 -25.64 -34.80
C ASP A 33 10.04 -24.28 -34.73
N PRO A 34 10.43 -23.25 -35.51
CA PRO A 34 9.58 -22.07 -35.70
C PRO A 34 8.42 -22.39 -36.64
N THR A 35 7.20 -22.51 -36.09
CA THR A 35 5.99 -22.58 -36.92
C THR A 35 5.53 -21.18 -37.28
N THR A 36 5.70 -20.83 -38.57
CA THR A 36 5.19 -19.62 -39.21
C THR A 36 3.70 -19.79 -39.51
N THR A 37 2.83 -19.05 -38.83
CA THR A 37 1.40 -19.00 -39.16
C THR A 37 1.14 -17.88 -40.16
N ILE A 38 0.72 -18.26 -41.38
CA ILE A 38 0.23 -17.35 -42.42
C ILE A 38 -1.27 -17.18 -42.19
N ALA A 39 -1.72 -15.96 -41.90
CA ALA A 39 -3.14 -15.62 -41.82
C ALA A 39 -3.67 -15.30 -43.23
N THR A 40 -4.52 -16.19 -43.74
CA THR A 40 -5.20 -16.10 -45.02
C THR A 40 -6.36 -15.10 -44.94
N THR A 41 -6.39 -14.11 -45.82
CA THR A 41 -7.52 -13.19 -46.02
C THR A 41 -8.73 -13.93 -46.58
N PRO A 42 -9.94 -13.73 -46.04
CA PRO A 42 -11.17 -14.30 -46.60
C PRO A 42 -11.61 -13.57 -47.88
N PRO A 43 -12.38 -14.25 -48.77
CA PRO A 43 -12.88 -13.67 -50.01
C PRO A 43 -13.94 -12.59 -49.78
N VAL A 44 -13.91 -11.56 -50.63
CA VAL A 44 -14.92 -10.51 -50.70
C VAL A 44 -16.13 -11.05 -51.47
N ASP A 45 -17.28 -11.13 -50.79
CA ASP A 45 -18.54 -11.59 -51.36
C ASP A 45 -19.33 -10.38 -51.91
N THR A 46 -19.49 -10.30 -53.23
CA THR A 46 -20.28 -9.27 -53.92
C THR A 46 -21.73 -9.72 -54.05
N THR A 47 -22.58 -9.26 -53.15
CA THR A 47 -24.05 -9.46 -53.22
C THR A 47 -24.72 -8.25 -53.90
N PRO A 48 -25.71 -8.45 -54.79
CA PRO A 48 -26.41 -7.38 -55.49
C PRO A 48 -27.29 -6.51 -54.56
N PRO A 49 -27.63 -5.27 -54.99
CA PRO A 49 -28.43 -4.35 -54.18
C PRO A 49 -29.89 -4.80 -54.12
N ASP A 50 -30.36 -5.08 -52.91
CA ASP A 50 -31.77 -5.38 -52.66
C ASP A 50 -32.56 -4.10 -52.36
N THR A 51 -33.79 -4.08 -52.87
CA THR A 51 -34.65 -2.90 -52.97
C THR A 51 -35.37 -2.61 -51.64
N ALA A 52 -35.43 -1.33 -51.29
CA ALA A 52 -35.95 -0.80 -50.02
C ALA A 52 -37.41 -1.19 -49.72
N ALA A 53 -37.66 -1.54 -48.46
CA ALA A 53 -38.95 -1.42 -47.81
C ALA A 53 -38.82 -0.39 -46.68
N ASP A 54 -39.46 0.77 -46.85
CA ASP A 54 -39.55 1.81 -45.83
C ASP A 54 -40.32 1.28 -44.62
N THR A 55 -39.59 0.91 -43.57
CA THR A 55 -40.14 0.69 -42.24
C THR A 55 -39.58 1.78 -41.33
N THR A 56 -40.43 2.71 -40.94
CA THR A 56 -40.12 3.81 -40.03
C THR A 56 -39.93 3.29 -38.61
N THR A 57 -38.77 2.69 -38.33
CA THR A 57 -38.26 2.53 -36.95
C THR A 57 -37.61 3.84 -36.53
N SER A 58 -38.21 4.51 -35.56
CA SER A 58 -37.62 5.68 -34.91
C SER A 58 -36.23 5.29 -34.38
N PRO A 59 -35.15 6.05 -34.64
CA PRO A 59 -33.83 5.73 -34.11
C PRO A 59 -33.92 5.78 -32.59
N THR A 60 -33.73 4.63 -31.94
CA THR A 60 -33.48 4.59 -30.51
C THR A 60 -32.08 5.16 -30.31
N THR A 61 -32.01 6.44 -29.93
CA THR A 61 -30.79 7.09 -29.49
C THR A 61 -30.30 6.35 -28.25
N THR A 62 -29.34 5.44 -28.43
CA THR A 62 -28.59 4.85 -27.33
C THR A 62 -27.56 5.90 -26.94
N GLU A 63 -27.82 6.61 -25.85
CA GLU A 63 -26.85 7.52 -25.27
C GLU A 63 -25.61 6.72 -24.86
N PRO A 64 -24.40 7.10 -25.31
CA PRO A 64 -23.18 6.44 -24.84
C PRO A 64 -23.10 6.56 -23.31
N PRO A 65 -22.62 5.53 -22.60
CA PRO A 65 -22.45 5.63 -21.17
C PRO A 65 -21.58 6.85 -20.84
N PRO A 66 -21.86 7.55 -19.72
CA PRO A 66 -21.03 8.67 -19.31
C PRO A 66 -19.57 8.23 -19.24
N PRO A 67 -18.63 9.08 -19.67
CA PRO A 67 -17.21 8.76 -19.57
C PRO A 67 -16.86 8.49 -18.10
N PRO A 68 -15.93 7.57 -17.83
CA PRO A 68 -15.48 7.33 -16.46
C PRO A 68 -15.03 8.66 -15.85
N THR A 69 -15.57 8.97 -14.68
CA THR A 69 -15.19 10.17 -13.93
C THR A 69 -13.82 9.90 -13.33
N THR A 70 -12.76 10.35 -14.02
CA THR A 70 -11.42 10.37 -13.45
C THR A 70 -11.32 11.57 -12.53
N ASP A 71 -11.09 11.34 -11.24
CA ASP A 71 -10.78 12.43 -10.32
C ASP A 71 -9.54 13.20 -10.83
N PRO A 72 -9.51 14.54 -10.69
CA PRO A 72 -8.34 15.30 -11.08
C PRO A 72 -7.14 14.86 -10.23
N ILE A 73 -5.99 14.64 -10.87
CA ILE A 73 -4.75 14.16 -10.24
C ILE A 73 -4.44 14.85 -8.89
N PRO A 74 -4.56 16.20 -8.76
CA PRO A 74 -4.32 16.88 -7.48
C PRO A 74 -5.25 16.46 -6.34
N ALA A 75 -6.48 16.01 -6.63
CA ALA A 75 -7.42 15.55 -5.60
C ALA A 75 -7.01 14.18 -5.05
N ILE A 76 -6.55 13.26 -5.91
CA ILE A 76 -6.05 11.94 -5.49
C ILE A 76 -4.76 12.09 -4.67
N GLU A 77 -3.86 12.97 -5.08
CA GLU A 77 -2.63 13.27 -4.32
C GLU A 77 -2.95 13.81 -2.92
N ALA A 78 -3.89 14.76 -2.82
CA ALA A 78 -4.33 15.30 -1.55
C ALA A 78 -4.98 14.23 -0.67
N GLU A 79 -5.85 13.39 -1.23
CA GLU A 79 -6.49 12.29 -0.50
C GLU A 79 -5.46 11.29 0.05
N VAL A 80 -4.50 10.87 -0.77
CA VAL A 80 -3.41 9.97 -0.34
C VAL A 80 -2.57 10.61 0.77
N GLN A 81 -2.19 11.88 0.62
CA GLN A 81 -1.41 12.59 1.63
C GLN A 81 -2.20 12.70 2.96
N THR A 82 -3.50 13.00 2.91
CA THR A 82 -4.36 13.04 4.11
C THR A 82 -4.43 11.69 4.79
N VAL A 83 -4.66 10.59 4.06
CA VAL A 83 -4.71 9.24 4.64
C VAL A 83 -3.38 8.87 5.32
N LEU A 84 -2.26 9.27 4.72
CA LEU A 84 -0.93 9.03 5.29
C LEU A 84 -0.70 9.81 6.60
N GLU A 85 -1.04 11.09 6.62
CA GLU A 85 -0.89 11.94 7.81
C GLU A 85 -1.82 11.50 8.95
N GLU A 86 -3.11 11.32 8.66
CA GLU A 86 -4.11 10.89 9.65
C GLU A 86 -3.85 9.46 10.13
N GLY A 87 -3.40 8.57 9.23
CA GLY A 87 -3.01 7.20 9.58
C GLY A 87 -1.82 7.17 10.54
N GLU A 88 -0.82 8.03 10.35
CA GLU A 88 0.31 8.13 11.29
C GLU A 88 -0.15 8.66 12.65
N ASP A 89 -1.03 9.65 12.67
CA ASP A 89 -1.63 10.16 13.91
C ASP A 89 -2.39 9.06 14.65
N ALA A 90 -3.17 8.25 13.93
CA ALA A 90 -3.89 7.09 14.47
C ALA A 90 -2.95 6.05 15.10
N ILE A 91 -1.80 5.78 14.48
CA ILE A 91 -0.77 4.89 15.05
C ILE A 91 -0.32 5.41 16.42
N PHE A 92 0.03 6.70 16.53
CA PHE A 92 0.51 7.25 17.81
C PHE A 92 -0.58 7.29 18.87
N VAL A 93 -1.83 7.60 18.50
CA VAL A 93 -2.95 7.54 19.43
C VAL A 93 -3.12 6.12 19.96
N ALA A 94 -3.21 5.12 19.07
CA ALA A 94 -3.39 3.72 19.45
C ALA A 94 -2.20 3.19 20.30
N PHE A 95 -0.97 3.58 19.95
CA PHE A 95 0.23 3.05 20.63
C PHE A 95 0.56 3.79 21.93
N SER A 96 -0.03 4.98 22.16
CA SER A 96 0.10 5.70 23.44
C SER A 96 -0.64 5.05 24.60
N ASP A 97 -1.69 4.28 24.30
CA ASP A 97 -2.33 3.37 25.24
C ASP A 97 -2.75 2.06 24.54
N PRO A 98 -1.84 1.08 24.42
CA PRO A 98 -2.13 -0.17 23.74
C PRO A 98 -3.23 -1.01 24.40
N SER A 99 -3.65 -0.68 25.63
CA SER A 99 -4.73 -1.36 26.34
C SER A 99 -6.11 -0.81 26.01
N ALA A 100 -6.19 0.37 25.37
CA ALA A 100 -7.43 1.02 25.01
C ALA A 100 -8.20 0.20 23.94
N PRO A 101 -9.49 -0.12 24.17
CA PRO A 101 -10.28 -0.93 23.24
C PRO A 101 -10.53 -0.25 21.89
N GLU A 102 -10.50 1.08 21.83
CA GLU A 102 -10.69 1.88 20.63
C GLU A 102 -9.49 1.88 19.67
N GLY A 103 -8.29 1.51 20.15
CA GLY A 103 -7.07 1.51 19.34
C GLY A 103 -7.18 0.69 18.04
N PRO A 104 -7.59 -0.59 18.09
CA PRO A 104 -7.82 -1.40 16.90
C PRO A 104 -8.83 -0.83 15.91
N GLU A 105 -9.92 -0.23 16.41
CA GLU A 105 -10.96 0.37 15.57
C GLU A 105 -10.42 1.60 14.84
N LEU A 106 -9.71 2.47 15.55
CA LEU A 106 -9.06 3.65 14.98
C LEU A 106 -8.03 3.29 13.91
N LEU A 107 -7.24 2.23 14.12
CA LEU A 107 -6.33 1.73 13.07
C LEU A 107 -7.10 1.20 11.86
N GLY A 108 -8.24 0.54 12.08
CA GLY A 108 -9.10 0.04 11.01
C GLY A 108 -9.70 1.14 10.13
N ASP A 109 -9.75 2.40 10.57
CA ASP A 109 -10.21 3.52 9.76
C ASP A 109 -9.25 3.92 8.64
N PHE A 110 -7.94 3.69 8.83
CA PHE A 110 -6.88 4.17 7.92
C PHE A 110 -6.07 3.04 7.28
N PHE A 111 -6.06 1.86 7.88
CA PHE A 111 -5.29 0.72 7.43
C PHE A 111 -6.22 -0.44 7.05
N ALA A 112 -5.76 -1.25 6.08
CA ALA A 112 -6.44 -2.44 5.63
C ALA A 112 -5.42 -3.59 5.46
N GLU A 113 -5.94 -4.80 5.23
CA GLU A 113 -5.15 -5.97 4.83
C GLU A 113 -3.91 -6.20 5.73
N ASP A 114 -2.76 -6.47 5.11
CA ASP A 114 -1.51 -6.81 5.78
C ASP A 114 -0.98 -5.65 6.63
N ALA A 115 -1.19 -4.39 6.19
CA ALA A 115 -0.79 -3.22 6.96
C ALA A 115 -1.55 -3.13 8.29
N LEU A 116 -2.88 -3.35 8.28
CA LEU A 116 -3.68 -3.36 9.51
C LEU A 116 -3.24 -4.50 10.42
N GLN A 117 -3.06 -5.71 9.88
CA GLN A 117 -2.65 -6.87 10.69
C GLN A 117 -1.30 -6.63 11.37
N GLY A 118 -0.30 -6.11 10.65
CA GLY A 118 1.01 -5.81 11.23
C GLY A 118 0.96 -4.77 12.35
N LEU A 119 0.08 -3.77 12.23
CA LEU A 119 -0.13 -2.77 13.28
C LEU A 119 -0.86 -3.36 14.50
N LEU A 120 -1.84 -4.24 14.29
CA LEU A 120 -2.54 -4.94 15.37
C LEU A 120 -1.60 -5.90 16.13
N ASP A 121 -0.70 -6.59 15.42
CA ASP A 121 0.32 -7.44 16.02
C ASP A 121 1.28 -6.60 16.89
N THR A 122 1.72 -5.45 16.37
CA THR A 122 2.59 -4.51 17.10
C THR A 122 1.88 -3.95 18.33
N LEU A 123 0.62 -3.54 18.21
CA LEU A 123 -0.21 -3.09 19.33
C LEU A 123 -0.35 -4.17 20.41
N GLY A 124 -0.56 -5.43 19.99
CA GLY A 124 -0.61 -6.59 20.86
C GLY A 124 0.71 -6.82 21.60
N GLN A 125 1.85 -6.68 20.91
CA GLN A 125 3.17 -6.79 21.51
C GLN A 125 3.42 -5.70 22.56
N LEU A 126 3.16 -4.43 22.23
CA LEU A 126 3.31 -3.32 23.19
C LEU A 126 2.45 -3.54 24.44
N ARG A 127 1.21 -4.02 24.26
CA ARG A 127 0.32 -4.37 25.38
C ARG A 127 0.90 -5.49 26.24
N GLN A 128 1.39 -6.57 25.62
CA GLN A 128 1.96 -7.71 26.34
C GLN A 128 3.23 -7.35 27.13
N GLU A 129 4.06 -6.46 26.57
CA GLU A 129 5.30 -6.00 27.19
C GLU A 129 5.09 -4.83 28.16
N GLY A 130 3.86 -4.30 28.25
CA GLY A 130 3.55 -3.13 29.07
C GLY A 130 4.23 -1.84 28.59
N LEU A 131 4.54 -1.76 27.29
CA LEU A 131 5.22 -0.64 26.67
C LEU A 131 4.22 0.32 26.01
N ARG A 132 4.65 1.55 25.76
CA ARG A 132 3.88 2.59 25.07
C ARG A 132 4.77 3.30 24.06
N ALA A 133 4.16 3.91 23.05
CA ALA A 133 4.85 4.81 22.13
C ALA A 133 4.43 6.27 22.35
N ARG A 134 5.36 7.19 22.14
CA ARG A 134 5.12 8.63 22.04
C ARG A 134 5.98 9.22 20.94
N ARG A 135 5.64 10.41 20.44
CA ARG A 135 6.49 11.10 19.46
C ARG A 135 7.78 11.58 20.12
N SER A 136 8.88 11.58 19.38
CA SER A 136 10.10 12.28 19.78
C SER A 136 9.83 13.77 19.91
N ALA A 137 10.41 14.39 20.93
CA ALA A 137 10.39 15.84 21.11
C ALA A 137 11.48 16.54 20.27
N GLU A 138 12.49 15.79 19.81
CA GLU A 138 13.68 16.35 19.15
C GLU A 138 13.58 16.26 17.62
N VAL A 139 12.99 15.17 17.11
CA VAL A 139 12.88 14.91 15.68
C VAL A 139 11.41 14.85 15.30
N PRO A 140 10.94 15.76 14.43
CA PRO A 140 9.56 15.71 13.97
C PRO A 140 9.36 14.46 13.11
N GLN A 141 8.18 13.92 13.23
CA GLN A 141 7.71 12.92 12.29
C GLN A 141 7.35 13.57 10.96
N VAL A 142 7.72 12.92 9.87
CA VAL A 142 7.43 13.40 8.51
C VAL A 142 6.87 12.26 7.71
N VAL A 143 5.77 12.50 6.99
CA VAL A 143 5.28 11.59 5.94
C VAL A 143 5.07 12.43 4.68
N LYS A 144 5.69 12.01 3.58
CA LYS A 144 5.74 12.77 2.34
C LYS A 144 5.49 11.87 1.15
N LEU A 145 4.50 12.22 0.35
CA LEU A 145 4.28 11.65 -0.96
C LEU A 145 5.42 12.07 -1.92
N LEU A 146 6.11 11.10 -2.52
CA LEU A 146 7.22 11.31 -3.45
C LEU A 146 6.82 11.15 -4.92
N SER A 147 5.72 10.44 -5.20
CA SER A 147 5.23 10.23 -6.57
C SER A 147 3.72 10.41 -6.67
N ILE A 148 3.27 10.74 -7.89
CA ILE A 148 1.84 10.74 -8.23
C ILE A 148 1.28 9.33 -8.03
N PRO A 149 0.15 9.17 -7.32
CA PRO A 149 -0.50 7.87 -7.16
C PRO A 149 -0.97 7.30 -8.51
N THR A 150 -0.69 6.02 -8.76
CA THR A 150 -1.09 5.33 -9.99
C THR A 150 -1.93 4.11 -9.68
N SER A 151 -2.87 3.79 -10.56
CA SER A 151 -3.70 2.59 -10.43
C SER A 151 -2.84 1.31 -10.54
N VAL A 152 -3.05 0.38 -9.62
CA VAL A 152 -2.39 -0.93 -9.63
C VAL A 152 -3.13 -1.84 -10.62
N GLN A 153 -2.43 -2.27 -11.67
CA GLN A 153 -2.97 -3.18 -12.69
C GLN A 153 -4.28 -2.70 -13.36
N GLY A 154 -4.53 -1.38 -13.35
CA GLY A 154 -5.75 -0.80 -13.91
C GLY A 154 -6.99 -0.90 -13.00
N ASP A 155 -6.84 -1.36 -11.75
CA ASP A 155 -7.91 -1.31 -10.75
C ASP A 155 -8.05 0.13 -10.21
N PRO A 156 -9.19 0.82 -10.43
CA PRO A 156 -9.41 2.17 -9.92
C PRO A 156 -9.55 2.22 -8.39
N ASN A 157 -9.78 1.09 -7.73
CA ASN A 157 -9.88 1.00 -6.28
C ASN A 157 -8.53 0.71 -5.62
N ARG A 158 -7.47 0.45 -6.39
CA ARG A 158 -6.13 0.23 -5.85
C ARG A 158 -5.14 1.23 -6.42
N LEU A 159 -4.45 1.94 -5.54
CA LEU A 159 -3.44 2.93 -5.91
C LEU A 159 -2.08 2.49 -5.36
N SER A 160 -1.02 2.82 -6.08
CA SER A 160 0.35 2.74 -5.57
C SER A 160 1.00 4.11 -5.61
N ALA A 161 1.75 4.44 -4.57
CA ALA A 161 2.54 5.66 -4.55
C ALA A 161 3.83 5.46 -3.76
N ARG A 162 4.88 6.15 -4.19
CA ARG A 162 6.15 6.19 -3.47
C ARG A 162 6.03 7.19 -2.33
N VAL A 163 6.36 6.75 -1.12
CA VAL A 163 6.21 7.54 0.12
C VAL A 163 7.54 7.52 0.87
N CYS A 164 7.91 8.67 1.42
CA CYS A 164 8.95 8.76 2.43
C CYS A 164 8.32 8.99 3.81
N ARG A 165 8.79 8.25 4.80
CA ARG A 165 8.40 8.37 6.20
C ARG A 165 9.64 8.51 7.07
N VAL A 166 9.70 9.55 7.88
CA VAL A 166 10.63 9.66 9.02
C VAL A 166 9.88 9.21 10.26
N ASP A 167 10.20 8.00 10.71
CA ASP A 167 9.72 7.44 11.97
C ASP A 167 10.62 7.94 13.11
N ALA A 168 10.04 8.76 13.97
CA ALA A 168 10.68 9.28 15.17
C ALA A 168 9.88 8.89 16.43
N GLY A 169 9.27 7.70 16.42
CA GLY A 169 8.60 7.15 17.58
C GLY A 169 9.57 6.77 18.70
N VAL A 170 9.16 7.03 19.94
CA VAL A 170 9.87 6.63 21.16
C VAL A 170 9.03 5.59 21.88
N ILE A 171 9.53 4.36 21.96
CA ILE A 171 8.96 3.29 22.78
C ILE A 171 9.58 3.38 24.17
N TYR A 172 8.72 3.42 25.19
CA TYR A 172 9.14 3.55 26.59
C TYR A 172 8.26 2.70 27.51
N SER A 173 8.80 2.38 28.69
CA SER A 173 8.05 1.78 29.77
C SER A 173 7.39 2.89 30.60
N PRO A 174 6.06 2.90 30.78
CA PRO A 174 5.36 3.93 31.55
C PRO A 174 5.53 3.78 33.06
N VAL A 175 6.01 2.62 33.53
CA VAL A 175 6.16 2.34 34.98
C VAL A 175 7.35 3.09 35.56
N ASP A 176 8.46 3.14 34.81
CA ASP A 176 9.74 3.70 35.23
C ASP A 176 10.26 4.81 34.30
N ASP A 177 9.49 5.19 33.28
CA ASP A 177 9.82 6.16 32.23
C ASP A 177 11.15 5.88 31.51
N VAL A 178 11.49 4.58 31.38
CA VAL A 178 12.70 4.14 30.69
C VAL A 178 12.43 4.03 29.19
N VAL A 179 13.23 4.76 28.40
CA VAL A 179 13.25 4.64 26.94
C VAL A 179 13.84 3.29 26.54
N ILE A 180 13.08 2.51 25.78
CA ILE A 180 13.46 1.19 25.26
C ILE A 180 14.00 1.33 23.84
N ASN A 181 13.38 2.18 23.02
CA ASN A 181 13.79 2.43 21.65
C ASN A 181 13.40 3.86 21.23
N ASP A 182 14.37 4.64 20.77
CA ASP A 182 14.24 6.00 20.25
C ASP A 182 14.92 6.15 18.88
N ARG A 183 15.15 5.03 18.17
CA ARG A 183 15.85 5.04 16.89
C ARG A 183 15.00 5.75 15.84
N VAL A 184 15.54 6.85 15.33
CA VAL A 184 14.98 7.54 14.16
C VAL A 184 15.30 6.74 12.90
N ARG A 185 14.29 6.54 12.05
CA ARG A 185 14.44 5.83 10.77
C ARG A 185 13.76 6.60 9.65
N ARG A 186 14.43 6.73 8.52
CA ARG A 186 13.80 7.14 7.26
C ARG A 186 13.53 5.91 6.41
N VAL A 187 12.27 5.69 6.08
CA VAL A 187 11.81 4.62 5.20
C VAL A 187 11.30 5.24 3.91
N ILE A 188 11.78 4.72 2.78
CA ILE A 188 11.18 4.97 1.47
C ILE A 188 10.53 3.67 1.03
N ALA A 189 9.25 3.72 0.67
CA ALA A 189 8.48 2.56 0.28
C ALA A 189 7.53 2.88 -0.89
N VAL A 190 7.25 1.87 -1.70
CA VAL A 190 6.08 1.87 -2.59
C VAL A 190 4.92 1.38 -1.75
N SER A 191 4.03 2.29 -1.39
CA SER A 191 2.84 2.04 -0.58
C SER A 191 1.66 1.71 -1.49
N GLU A 192 0.88 0.70 -1.11
CA GLU A 192 -0.35 0.32 -1.79
C GLU A 192 -1.56 0.73 -0.96
N PHE A 193 -2.54 1.32 -1.63
CA PHE A 193 -3.77 1.81 -1.04
C PHE A 193 -4.96 1.12 -1.69
N VAL A 194 -6.01 0.88 -0.89
CA VAL A 194 -7.25 0.27 -1.35
C VAL A 194 -8.45 1.10 -0.90
N ARG A 195 -9.43 1.29 -1.79
CA ARG A 195 -10.72 1.89 -1.41
C ARG A 195 -11.61 0.83 -0.76
N VAL A 196 -12.03 1.07 0.48
CA VAL A 196 -12.98 0.26 1.23
C VAL A 196 -14.13 1.16 1.66
N ASP A 197 -15.35 0.84 1.25
CA ASP A 197 -16.55 1.64 1.54
C ASP A 197 -16.41 3.12 1.14
N GLY A 198 -15.73 3.36 0.01
CA GLY A 198 -15.48 4.69 -0.53
C GLY A 198 -14.32 5.46 0.11
N ARG A 199 -13.70 4.93 1.17
CA ARG A 199 -12.54 5.55 1.84
C ARG A 199 -11.25 4.86 1.42
N LEU A 200 -10.23 5.64 1.10
CA LEU A 200 -8.91 5.12 0.82
C LEU A 200 -8.21 4.70 2.12
N LYS A 201 -7.59 3.52 2.13
CA LYS A 201 -6.85 2.97 3.27
C LYS A 201 -5.50 2.44 2.80
N LEU A 202 -4.48 2.50 3.65
CA LEU A 202 -3.18 1.88 3.39
C LEU A 202 -3.31 0.36 3.55
N ALA A 203 -3.07 -0.40 2.48
CA ALA A 203 -3.21 -1.86 2.45
C ALA A 203 -1.87 -2.57 2.75
N GLY A 204 -0.76 -1.96 2.35
CA GLY A 204 0.57 -2.55 2.45
C GLY A 204 1.61 -1.75 1.68
N GLY A 205 2.72 -2.39 1.38
CA GLY A 205 3.76 -1.79 0.55
C GLY A 205 5.07 -2.57 0.58
N THR A 206 5.99 -2.15 -0.27
CA THR A 206 7.36 -2.69 -0.32
C THR A 206 8.36 -1.61 0.05
N THR A 207 9.21 -1.89 1.04
CA THR A 207 10.31 -0.99 1.41
C THR A 207 11.40 -1.01 0.33
N GLU A 208 11.74 0.17 -0.19
CA GLU A 208 12.86 0.36 -1.11
C GLU A 208 14.16 0.65 -0.35
N SER A 209 14.07 1.48 0.69
CA SER A 209 15.21 1.91 1.51
C SER A 209 14.81 2.14 2.95
N ASP A 210 15.71 1.79 3.87
CA ASP A 210 15.58 1.98 5.31
C ASP A 210 16.89 2.52 5.87
N THR A 211 16.89 3.78 6.30
CA THR A 211 18.10 4.50 6.75
C THR A 211 17.94 4.90 8.22
N ILE A 212 18.81 4.38 9.08
CA ILE A 212 18.85 4.76 10.50
C ILE A 212 19.51 6.14 10.65
N GLY A 213 18.92 7.01 11.46
CA GLY A 213 19.47 8.33 11.82
C GLY A 213 19.17 9.44 10.81
N ALA A 214 18.47 9.15 9.71
CA ALA A 214 18.03 10.17 8.76
C ALA A 214 16.73 10.84 9.26
N THR A 215 16.72 12.18 9.27
CA THR A 215 15.66 13.01 9.89
C THR A 215 14.80 13.79 8.89
N THR A 216 15.06 13.67 7.58
CA THR A 216 14.33 14.39 6.52
C THR A 216 13.95 13.48 5.35
N CYS A 217 12.97 13.92 4.58
CA CYS A 217 12.52 13.29 3.33
C CYS A 217 13.00 14.04 2.08
N ASP A 218 14.15 14.70 2.18
CA ASP A 218 14.81 15.33 1.06
C ASP A 218 15.73 14.29 0.38
N GLU A 219 15.64 14.20 -0.94
CA GLU A 219 16.48 13.32 -1.79
C GLU A 219 17.85 13.96 -2.07
#